data_AF-A0A2C5ZRL7-F1
#
_entry.id   AF-A0A2C5ZRL7-F1
#
_cell.length_a   1.000
_cell.length_b   1.000
_cell.length_c   1.000
_cell.angle_alpha   90.00
_cell.angle_beta   90.00
_cell.angle_gamma   90.00
#
_symmetry.space_group_name_H-M   'P 1'
#
loop_
_entity.id
_entity.type
_entity.pdbx_description
1 polymer ?
#
loop_
_entity_poly.entity_id
_entity_poly.type
_entity_poly.pdbx_seq_one_letter_code
_entity_poly.pdbx_strand_id
1 'polypeptide(L)'
;MARYKVVQFLALSCILSFNHVSRSLKRYSLTEQPHLSTCVVLFLAGCICFAASRKSKWIAFGDGRFTAGTHRPCDGPLSGAAEDEALLNGSTSHVPNRPRRFSLPALILCVVLRLELFHLVNYQQQCSSPGIEAFLCLVLIGYEIFSSRRRWGVPPTDDAEDPWRSVFDDLYDWFTGPRVTMVVMLTSACLFSLGTYLSISQITRSTYICFAPADSQSWTLTLQLLELVLDATIVILFWRILAWARTVRLRLRVLASVFVISSLVSSALWLGGIVFRGARQHDAGFGSLHGFDFLVDSVALAIFTSSALFWICETSPITPVSVITFFVGTWSSILNVLRLGDWMHLSIAECLSPIWLIAFGTVLFLYTHDVRSVAFCERPFLTFLLMLILCVATIVSFLKRDEMSGERHPINDLMYQAQTEHHRWLLKAGTSQSLPVAVKVYEESHAGRMPPPNFSEWYQPTEKS
;
A
#
# COMPACT_ATOMS: atom_id res chain seq x y z
N MET A 1 -8.91 21.68 17.40
CA MET A 1 -7.57 21.87 16.76
C MET A 1 -6.52 20.77 17.05
N ALA A 2 -6.28 20.33 18.30
CA ALA A 2 -5.22 19.34 18.61
C ALA A 2 -5.46 17.93 18.04
N ARG A 3 -6.72 17.45 18.07
CA ARG A 3 -7.13 16.14 17.52
C ARG A 3 -6.91 16.03 16.02
N TYR A 4 -7.11 17.13 15.28
CA TYR A 4 -6.87 17.19 13.84
C TYR A 4 -5.39 17.02 13.50
N LYS A 5 -4.50 17.76 14.18
CA LYS A 5 -3.04 17.63 14.01
C LYS A 5 -2.55 16.21 14.30
N VAL A 6 -3.17 15.56 15.29
CA VAL A 6 -2.92 14.16 15.63
C VAL A 6 -3.29 13.21 14.49
N VAL A 7 -4.48 13.35 13.89
CA VAL A 7 -4.89 12.50 12.75
C VAL A 7 -3.97 12.69 11.55
N GLN A 8 -3.55 13.93 11.29
CA GLN A 8 -2.60 14.24 10.20
C GLN A 8 -1.21 13.63 10.44
N PHE A 9 -0.73 13.64 11.69
CA PHE A 9 0.52 12.97 12.06
C PHE A 9 0.43 11.44 11.89
N LEU A 10 -0.69 10.84 12.29
CA LEU A 10 -0.94 9.42 12.08
C LEU A 10 -1.00 9.06 10.59
N ALA A 11 -1.62 9.89 9.76
CA ALA A 11 -1.66 9.70 8.31
C ALA A 11 -0.26 9.73 7.70
N LEU A 12 0.58 10.71 8.07
CA LEU A 12 1.95 10.81 7.60
C LEU A 12 2.81 9.63 8.07
N SER A 13 2.70 9.24 9.34
CA SER A 13 3.39 8.07 9.88
C SER A 13 2.99 6.77 9.17
N CYS A 14 1.70 6.62 8.86
CA CYS A 14 1.15 5.49 8.10
C CYS A 14 1.76 5.42 6.69
N ILE A 15 1.76 6.53 5.94
CA ILE A 15 2.28 6.60 4.56
C ILE A 15 3.78 6.29 4.53
N LEU A 16 4.57 6.88 5.45
CA LEU A 16 6.02 6.64 5.51
C LEU A 16 6.34 5.19 5.87
N SER A 17 5.64 4.61 6.85
CA SER A 17 5.84 3.23 7.27
C SER A 17 5.42 2.25 6.18
N PHE A 18 4.31 2.52 5.48
CA PHE A 18 3.88 1.74 4.33
C PHE A 18 4.93 1.72 3.21
N ASN A 19 5.49 2.89 2.87
CA ASN A 19 6.53 2.98 1.84
C ASN A 19 7.79 2.19 2.23
N HIS A 20 8.18 2.26 3.50
CA HIS A 20 9.30 1.46 4.01
C HIS A 20 9.02 -0.05 3.90
N VAL A 21 7.89 -0.54 4.40
CA VAL A 21 7.51 -1.96 4.34
C VAL A 21 7.41 -2.43 2.89
N SER A 22 6.80 -1.64 1.99
CA SER A 22 6.69 -1.96 0.57
C SER A 22 8.05 -2.10 -0.12
N ARG A 23 9.02 -1.23 0.22
CA ARG A 23 10.39 -1.32 -0.29
C ARG A 23 11.15 -2.49 0.31
N SER A 24 10.97 -2.74 1.60
CA SER A 24 11.61 -3.84 2.31
C SER A 24 11.20 -5.19 1.71
N LEU A 25 9.89 -5.44 1.55
CA LEU A 25 9.36 -6.65 0.91
C LEU A 25 9.92 -6.90 -0.51
N LYS A 26 10.26 -5.85 -1.26
CA LYS A 26 10.88 -5.96 -2.58
C LYS A 26 12.37 -6.30 -2.53
N ARG A 27 13.09 -5.82 -1.52
CA ARG A 27 14.55 -6.01 -1.39
C ARG A 27 14.90 -7.35 -0.76
N TYR A 28 14.14 -7.77 0.25
CA TYR A 28 14.38 -8.99 1.00
C TYR A 28 13.36 -10.05 0.58
N SER A 29 13.15 -10.27 -0.73
CA SER A 29 12.25 -11.33 -1.20
C SER A 29 12.62 -12.60 -0.45
N LEU A 30 11.71 -13.00 0.43
CA LEU A 30 11.99 -13.78 1.62
C LEU A 30 12.91 -14.96 1.31
N THR A 31 14.16 -14.80 1.74
CA THR A 31 15.24 -15.76 1.67
C THR A 31 14.83 -17.06 2.35
N GLU A 32 14.99 -18.17 1.63
CA GLU A 32 14.94 -19.61 2.00
C GLU A 32 13.76 -20.15 2.85
N GLN A 33 13.18 -19.39 3.78
CA GLN A 33 12.08 -19.80 4.68
C GLN A 33 11.06 -18.66 4.93
N PRO A 34 10.11 -18.42 4.01
CA PRO A 34 9.16 -17.29 4.09
C PRO A 34 8.14 -17.40 5.22
N HIS A 35 7.76 -18.62 5.63
CA HIS A 35 6.82 -18.84 6.72
C HIS A 35 7.40 -18.43 8.08
N LEU A 36 8.66 -18.74 8.33
CA LEU A 36 9.28 -18.47 9.61
C LEU A 36 9.50 -16.96 9.81
N SER A 37 10.04 -16.29 8.79
CA SER A 37 10.30 -14.85 8.83
C SER A 37 9.02 -14.04 9.01
N THR A 38 7.94 -14.38 8.30
CA THR A 38 6.63 -13.73 8.50
C THR A 38 6.08 -13.96 9.92
N CYS A 39 6.22 -15.18 10.48
CA CYS A 39 5.82 -15.45 11.86
C CYS A 39 6.62 -14.65 12.89
N VAL A 40 7.94 -14.54 12.72
CA VAL A 40 8.83 -13.76 13.60
C VAL A 40 8.48 -12.27 13.55
N VAL A 41 8.28 -11.72 12.34
CA VAL A 41 7.93 -10.31 12.17
C VAL A 41 6.58 -9.98 12.83
N LEU A 42 5.58 -10.85 12.67
CA LEU A 42 4.28 -10.68 13.33
C LEU A 42 4.38 -10.79 14.86
N PHE A 43 5.16 -11.75 15.36
CA PHE A 43 5.35 -11.93 16.80
C PHE A 43 6.01 -10.69 17.42
N LEU A 44 7.12 -10.23 16.84
CA LEU A 44 7.84 -9.05 17.31
C LEU A 44 6.98 -7.79 17.20
N ALA A 45 6.26 -7.58 16.10
CA ALA A 45 5.31 -6.47 15.96
C ALA A 45 4.23 -6.51 17.07
N GLY A 46 3.69 -7.70 17.38
CA GLY A 46 2.76 -7.90 18.48
C GLY A 46 3.35 -7.54 19.85
N CYS A 47 4.59 -7.97 20.12
CA CYS A 47 5.32 -7.60 21.34
C CYS A 47 5.53 -6.08 21.46
N ILE A 48 5.90 -5.41 20.36
CA ILE A 48 6.07 -3.96 20.31
C ILE A 48 4.75 -3.24 20.60
N CYS A 49 3.65 -3.64 19.96
CA CYS A 49 2.32 -3.09 20.24
C CYS A 49 1.90 -3.32 21.71
N PHE A 50 2.22 -4.48 22.27
CA PHE A 50 1.93 -4.78 23.67
C PHE A 50 2.76 -3.90 24.63
N ALA A 51 4.05 -3.71 24.35
CA ALA A 51 4.93 -2.83 25.11
C ALA A 51 4.43 -1.36 25.06
N ALA A 52 4.06 -0.89 23.86
CA ALA A 52 3.45 0.42 23.66
C ALA A 52 2.15 0.57 24.46
N SER A 53 1.32 -0.47 24.53
CA SER A 53 0.09 -0.46 25.33
C SER A 53 0.33 -0.30 26.84
N ARG A 54 1.47 -0.75 27.36
CA ARG A 54 1.83 -0.56 28.78
C ARG A 54 2.29 0.87 29.06
N LYS A 55 3.00 1.46 28.10
CA LYS A 55 3.52 2.84 28.18
C LYS A 55 2.49 3.89 27.75
N SER A 56 1.34 3.49 27.20
CA SER A 56 0.31 4.42 26.72
C SER A 56 -0.24 5.38 27.79
N LYS A 57 -0.08 5.09 29.09
CA LYS A 57 -0.40 6.05 30.16
C LYS A 57 0.42 7.34 30.08
N TRP A 58 1.60 7.28 29.47
CA TRP A 58 2.51 8.41 29.27
C TRP A 58 2.26 9.13 27.93
N ILE A 59 1.58 8.46 27.00
CA ILE A 59 1.22 8.99 25.69
C ILE A 59 -0.26 9.35 25.77
N ALA A 60 -0.55 10.52 26.34
CA ALA A 60 -1.90 11.09 26.38
C ALA A 60 -2.34 11.51 24.96
N PHE A 61 -2.49 10.53 24.08
CA PHE A 61 -3.35 10.64 22.90
C PHE A 61 -4.77 10.63 23.44
N GLY A 62 -5.48 11.74 23.23
CA GLY A 62 -6.76 12.07 23.89
C GLY A 62 -7.68 10.88 24.13
N ASP A 63 -8.24 10.82 25.34
CA ASP A 63 -9.25 9.85 25.71
C ASP A 63 -10.36 9.80 24.66
N GLY A 64 -10.71 8.58 24.26
CA GLY A 64 -11.45 8.32 23.03
C GLY A 64 -12.80 9.04 22.92
N ARG A 65 -13.35 9.01 21.70
CA ARG A 65 -14.63 9.56 21.21
C ARG A 65 -15.87 9.49 22.14
N PHE A 66 -15.84 8.73 23.23
CA PHE A 66 -16.96 8.53 24.17
C PHE A 66 -16.83 9.24 25.52
N THR A 67 -15.70 9.87 25.86
CA THR A 67 -15.56 10.61 27.13
C THR A 67 -16.07 12.04 27.07
N ALA A 68 -16.25 12.60 25.87
CA ALA A 68 -16.76 13.97 25.70
C ALA A 68 -18.23 14.15 26.12
N GLY A 69 -19.00 13.05 26.26
CA GLY A 69 -20.43 13.12 26.57
C GLY A 69 -20.81 13.10 28.05
N THR A 70 -19.85 13.02 28.99
CA THR A 70 -20.19 12.77 30.41
C THR A 70 -19.89 13.93 31.35
N HIS A 71 -19.29 15.03 30.88
CA HIS A 71 -19.06 16.21 31.72
C HIS A 71 -19.24 17.53 30.97
N ARG A 72 -20.47 18.05 30.93
CA ARG A 72 -20.67 19.49 31.18
C ARG A 72 -22.10 19.83 31.62
N PRO A 73 -22.28 20.46 32.80
CA PRO A 73 -23.47 21.24 33.11
C PRO A 73 -23.41 22.61 32.40
N CYS A 74 -24.57 23.26 32.33
CA CYS A 74 -24.93 24.51 31.65
C CYS A 74 -23.92 25.68 31.68
N ASP A 75 -24.12 26.55 30.68
CA ASP A 75 -23.79 27.98 30.58
C ASP A 75 -22.43 28.41 29.98
N GLY A 76 -22.45 28.78 28.68
CA GLY A 76 -21.38 29.49 27.96
C GLY A 76 -21.65 29.62 26.45
N PRO A 77 -21.21 30.69 25.76
CA PRO A 77 -21.75 31.10 24.46
C PRO A 77 -21.45 30.10 23.33
N LEU A 78 -22.50 29.80 22.56
CA LEU A 78 -22.72 28.64 21.69
C LEU A 78 -21.93 28.58 20.36
N SER A 79 -21.00 29.49 20.07
CA SER A 79 -20.54 29.67 18.68
C SER A 79 -19.38 28.75 18.24
N GLY A 80 -18.47 28.36 19.14
CA GLY A 80 -17.25 27.60 18.76
C GLY A 80 -17.35 26.09 18.90
N ALA A 81 -18.26 25.59 19.76
CA ALA A 81 -18.43 24.15 19.99
C ALA A 81 -19.36 23.51 18.95
N ALA A 82 -20.32 24.27 18.42
CA ALA A 82 -21.25 23.81 17.38
C ALA A 82 -20.55 23.59 16.04
N GLU A 83 -19.52 24.37 15.69
CA GLU A 83 -18.72 24.14 14.49
C GLU A 83 -17.85 22.88 14.59
N ASP A 84 -17.24 22.63 15.76
CA ASP A 84 -16.41 21.43 16.01
C ASP A 84 -17.28 20.14 16.09
N GLU A 85 -18.52 20.23 16.62
CA GLU A 85 -19.48 19.14 16.58
C GLU A 85 -20.13 18.96 15.20
N ALA A 86 -20.43 20.03 14.45
CA ALA A 86 -20.92 19.93 13.07
C ALA A 86 -19.86 19.35 12.12
N LEU A 87 -18.58 19.70 12.30
CA LEU A 87 -17.42 19.10 11.62
C LEU A 87 -17.25 17.59 11.91
N LEU A 88 -17.73 17.13 13.06
CA LEU A 88 -17.73 15.72 13.44
C LEU A 88 -19.10 15.03 13.21
N ASN A 89 -20.19 15.77 13.01
CA ASN A 89 -21.54 15.21 12.85
C ASN A 89 -21.78 14.63 11.46
N GLY A 90 -20.99 14.99 10.45
CA GLY A 90 -20.87 14.19 9.23
C GLY A 90 -20.34 12.76 9.49
N SER A 91 -19.75 12.50 10.65
CA SER A 91 -19.15 11.21 11.05
C SER A 91 -19.99 10.39 12.05
N THR A 92 -21.12 10.88 12.58
CA THR A 92 -21.99 10.09 13.48
C THR A 92 -22.75 8.98 12.75
N SER A 93 -22.80 9.03 11.41
CA SER A 93 -23.41 8.01 10.55
C SER A 93 -22.58 6.73 10.43
N HIS A 94 -21.28 6.76 10.74
CA HIS A 94 -20.33 5.65 10.50
C HIS A 94 -19.96 4.84 11.75
N VAL A 95 -20.83 4.71 12.75
CA VAL A 95 -20.55 3.75 13.84
C VAL A 95 -20.96 2.35 13.40
N PRO A 96 -20.03 1.38 13.33
CA PRO A 96 -20.39 0.02 12.96
C PRO A 96 -21.28 -0.63 14.02
N ASN A 97 -22.11 -1.58 13.58
CA ASN A 97 -22.83 -2.48 14.47
C ASN A 97 -21.87 -3.16 15.46
N ARG A 98 -22.35 -3.37 16.69
CA ARG A 98 -21.57 -3.97 17.77
C ARG A 98 -20.94 -5.30 17.34
N PRO A 99 -19.64 -5.54 17.61
CA PRO A 99 -18.98 -6.78 17.25
C PRO A 99 -19.66 -7.98 17.93
N ARG A 100 -19.87 -9.05 17.15
CA ARG A 100 -20.40 -10.33 17.64
C ARG A 100 -19.28 -11.11 18.35
N ARG A 101 -19.65 -12.04 19.23
CA ARG A 101 -18.67 -12.85 20.01
C ARG A 101 -17.64 -13.58 19.13
N PHE A 102 -18.01 -13.95 17.91
CA PHE A 102 -17.15 -14.65 16.95
C PHE A 102 -16.31 -13.73 16.06
N SER A 103 -16.37 -12.40 16.21
CA SER A 103 -15.63 -11.49 15.31
C SER A 103 -14.11 -11.55 15.49
N LEU A 104 -13.63 -11.75 16.72
CA LEU A 104 -12.21 -11.85 17.03
C LEU A 104 -11.58 -13.17 16.54
N PRO A 105 -12.15 -14.36 16.79
CA PRO A 105 -11.61 -15.59 16.20
C PRO A 105 -11.74 -15.61 14.67
N ALA A 106 -12.80 -15.04 14.10
CA ALA A 106 -12.92 -14.88 12.66
C ALA A 106 -11.81 -13.98 12.08
N LEU A 107 -11.48 -12.87 12.76
CA LEU A 107 -10.37 -12.01 12.34
C LEU A 107 -9.03 -12.74 12.36
N ILE A 108 -8.74 -13.51 13.40
CA ILE A 108 -7.50 -14.31 13.50
C ILE A 108 -7.45 -15.32 12.34
N LEU A 109 -8.55 -16.03 12.10
CA LEU A 109 -8.65 -16.98 10.99
C LEU A 109 -8.42 -16.29 9.64
N CYS A 110 -9.01 -15.11 9.41
CA CYS A 110 -8.80 -14.35 8.18
C CYS A 110 -7.33 -13.94 8.01
N VAL A 111 -6.65 -13.49 9.08
CA VAL A 111 -5.23 -13.13 9.01
C VAL A 111 -4.36 -14.35 8.71
N VAL A 112 -4.60 -15.48 9.36
CA VAL A 112 -3.87 -16.73 9.09
C VAL A 112 -4.09 -17.18 7.65
N LEU A 113 -5.34 -17.20 7.19
CA LEU A 113 -5.68 -17.56 5.81
C LEU A 113 -5.03 -16.60 4.80
N ARG A 114 -4.94 -15.30 5.11
CA ARG A 114 -4.26 -14.30 4.27
C ARG A 114 -2.78 -14.59 4.12
N LEU A 115 -2.12 -15.01 5.20
CA LEU A 115 -0.69 -15.37 5.17
C LEU A 115 -0.45 -16.62 4.34
N GLU A 116 -1.28 -17.66 4.50
CA GLU A 116 -1.15 -18.89 3.71
C GLU A 116 -1.42 -18.67 2.22
N LEU A 117 -2.45 -17.88 1.89
CA LEU A 117 -2.71 -17.48 0.50
C LEU A 117 -1.53 -16.68 -0.07
N PHE A 118 -0.97 -15.75 0.70
CA PHE A 118 0.17 -14.94 0.27
C PHE A 118 1.39 -15.82 -0.06
N HIS A 119 1.66 -16.83 0.76
CA HIS A 119 2.73 -17.80 0.49
C HIS A 119 2.45 -18.63 -0.76
N LEU A 120 1.20 -19.03 -0.98
CA LEU A 120 0.79 -19.76 -2.18
C LEU A 120 0.93 -18.91 -3.46
N VAL A 121 0.53 -17.64 -3.41
CA VAL A 121 0.66 -16.71 -4.54
C VAL A 121 2.14 -16.38 -4.81
N ASN A 122 2.96 -16.22 -3.78
CA ASN A 122 4.41 -16.01 -3.94
C ASN A 122 5.12 -17.21 -4.58
N TYR A 123 4.65 -18.44 -4.33
CA TYR A 123 5.16 -19.62 -5.02
C TYR A 123 4.94 -19.54 -6.54
N GLN A 124 3.82 -18.93 -6.97
CA GLN A 124 3.45 -18.72 -8.37
C GLN A 124 3.57 -17.25 -8.81
N GLN A 125 4.61 -16.54 -8.36
CA GLN A 125 4.76 -15.11 -8.63
C GLN A 125 4.78 -14.76 -10.14
N GLN A 126 5.20 -15.70 -10.99
CA GLN A 126 5.27 -15.54 -12.45
C GLN A 126 3.90 -15.35 -13.11
N CYS A 127 2.86 -15.97 -12.55
CA CYS A 127 1.49 -15.91 -13.09
C CYS A 127 0.62 -14.86 -12.35
N SER A 128 1.19 -14.16 -11.36
CA SER A 128 0.50 -13.15 -10.56
C SER A 128 0.34 -11.84 -11.33
N SER A 129 -0.85 -11.23 -11.26
CA SER A 129 -1.07 -9.90 -11.83
C SER A 129 -0.77 -8.82 -10.77
N PRO A 130 0.14 -7.87 -11.05
CA PRO A 130 0.48 -6.82 -10.10
C PRO A 130 -0.65 -5.77 -10.01
N GLY A 131 -0.78 -5.14 -8.84
CA GLY A 131 -1.67 -3.99 -8.66
C GLY A 131 -3.16 -4.30 -8.40
N ILE A 132 -3.57 -5.58 -8.33
CA ILE A 132 -4.95 -5.96 -7.97
C ILE A 132 -5.38 -5.35 -6.61
N GLU A 133 -4.43 -5.20 -5.69
CA GLU A 133 -4.63 -4.57 -4.38
C GLU A 133 -5.18 -3.13 -4.47
N ALA A 134 -4.95 -2.43 -5.58
CA ALA A 134 -5.49 -1.08 -5.79
C ALA A 134 -7.03 -1.05 -5.74
N PHE A 135 -7.70 -2.15 -6.10
CA PHE A 135 -9.15 -2.27 -6.08
C PHE A 135 -9.75 -2.48 -4.68
N LEU A 136 -8.93 -2.50 -3.62
CA LEU A 136 -9.41 -2.66 -2.24
C LEU A 136 -10.41 -1.55 -1.86
N CYS A 137 -10.18 -0.33 -2.36
CA CYS A 137 -11.10 0.80 -2.18
C CYS A 137 -12.50 0.48 -2.71
N LEU A 138 -12.61 -0.14 -3.90
CA LEU A 138 -13.89 -0.46 -4.50
C LEU A 138 -14.67 -1.48 -3.68
N VAL A 139 -13.98 -2.47 -3.11
CA VAL A 139 -14.62 -3.47 -2.25
C VAL A 139 -15.15 -2.83 -0.97
N LEU A 140 -14.40 -1.90 -0.36
CA LEU A 140 -14.83 -1.18 0.84
C LEU A 140 -16.02 -0.24 0.57
N ILE A 141 -15.99 0.48 -0.55
CA ILE A 141 -17.09 1.35 -0.98
C ILE A 141 -18.34 0.53 -1.31
N GLY A 142 -18.18 -0.59 -2.02
CA GLY A 142 -19.27 -1.52 -2.31
C GLY A 142 -19.89 -2.10 -1.03
N TYR A 143 -19.06 -2.46 -0.06
CA TYR A 143 -19.52 -2.89 1.26
C TYR A 143 -20.29 -1.77 1.98
N GLU A 144 -19.80 -0.52 1.94
CA GLU A 144 -20.50 0.61 2.53
C GLU A 144 -21.87 0.79 1.90
N ILE A 145 -21.95 0.90 0.58
CA ILE A 145 -23.18 1.01 -0.21
C ILE A 145 -24.17 -0.10 0.18
N PHE A 146 -23.70 -1.34 0.23
CA PHE A 146 -24.56 -2.48 0.59
C PHE A 146 -25.07 -2.38 2.03
N SER A 147 -24.19 -2.02 2.97
CA SER A 147 -24.53 -1.92 4.40
C SER A 147 -25.47 -0.75 4.72
N SER A 148 -25.37 0.32 3.94
CA SER A 148 -26.12 1.57 4.13
C SER A 148 -27.28 1.73 3.13
N ARG A 149 -27.58 0.71 2.32
CA ARG A 149 -28.66 0.70 1.31
C ARG A 149 -29.99 1.28 1.78
N ARG A 150 -30.35 1.07 3.04
CA ARG A 150 -31.60 1.59 3.63
C ARG A 150 -31.61 3.11 3.87
N ARG A 151 -30.42 3.74 3.93
CA ARG A 151 -30.24 5.18 4.16
C ARG A 151 -30.20 5.99 2.88
N TRP A 152 -29.87 5.37 1.74
CA TRP A 152 -29.87 6.00 0.41
C TRP A 152 -31.25 6.05 -0.25
N GLY A 153 -32.32 6.05 0.58
CA GLY A 153 -33.67 6.34 0.10
C GLY A 153 -33.75 7.72 -0.55
N VAL A 154 -34.80 7.97 -1.32
CA VAL A 154 -35.07 9.34 -1.82
C VAL A 154 -35.14 10.24 -0.57
N PRO A 155 -34.30 11.28 -0.45
CA PRO A 155 -34.38 12.17 0.69
C PRO A 155 -35.80 12.73 0.73
N PRO A 156 -36.43 12.81 1.91
CA PRO A 156 -37.69 13.53 2.03
C PRO A 156 -37.42 14.95 1.53
N THR A 157 -38.13 15.37 0.48
CA THR A 157 -38.06 16.73 -0.03
C THR A 157 -38.63 17.65 1.04
N ASP A 158 -37.76 18.44 1.68
CA ASP A 158 -38.14 19.35 2.78
C ASP A 158 -39.22 20.35 2.32
N ASP A 159 -39.28 20.65 1.02
CA ASP A 159 -40.23 21.56 0.39
C ASP A 159 -41.09 20.88 -0.69
N ALA A 160 -41.70 19.73 -0.36
CA ALA A 160 -42.65 19.06 -1.27
C ALA A 160 -43.91 19.90 -1.56
N GLU A 161 -44.23 20.85 -0.67
CA GLU A 161 -45.45 21.65 -0.70
C GLU A 161 -45.24 23.10 -1.17
N ASP A 162 -44.02 23.49 -1.58
CA ASP A 162 -43.78 24.85 -2.08
C ASP A 162 -44.26 25.00 -3.55
N PRO A 163 -45.30 25.80 -3.82
CA PRO A 163 -45.80 26.01 -5.18
C PRO A 163 -44.86 26.84 -6.08
N TRP A 164 -43.80 27.45 -5.53
CA TRP A 164 -42.80 28.22 -6.30
C TRP A 164 -41.57 27.41 -6.69
N ARG A 165 -41.55 26.11 -6.38
CA ARG A 165 -40.46 25.21 -6.71
C ARG A 165 -40.23 25.15 -8.22
N SER A 166 -39.00 25.45 -8.64
CA SER A 166 -38.63 25.45 -10.04
C SER A 166 -38.05 24.09 -10.47
N VAL A 167 -38.08 23.81 -11.78
CA VAL A 167 -37.45 22.61 -12.36
C VAL A 167 -35.93 22.58 -12.08
N PHE A 168 -35.30 23.74 -11.84
CA PHE A 168 -33.89 23.82 -11.48
C PHE A 168 -33.63 23.34 -10.05
N ASP A 169 -34.57 23.52 -9.13
CA ASP A 169 -34.47 23.03 -7.76
C ASP A 169 -34.59 21.50 -7.73
N ASP A 170 -35.48 20.93 -8.55
CA ASP A 170 -35.56 19.47 -8.76
C ASP A 170 -34.29 18.88 -9.35
N LEU A 171 -33.69 19.60 -10.31
CA LEU A 171 -32.42 19.17 -10.92
C LEU A 171 -31.27 19.27 -9.91
N TYR A 172 -31.24 20.34 -9.10
CA TYR A 172 -30.27 20.52 -8.03
C TYR A 172 -30.40 19.42 -6.97
N ASP A 173 -31.61 19.11 -6.50
CA ASP A 173 -31.89 18.02 -5.56
C ASP A 173 -31.50 16.66 -6.13
N TRP A 174 -31.70 16.46 -7.44
CA TRP A 174 -31.25 15.25 -8.12
C TRP A 174 -29.72 15.14 -8.14
N PHE A 175 -29.01 16.22 -8.48
CA PHE A 175 -27.54 16.27 -8.53
C PHE A 175 -26.85 16.26 -7.17
N THR A 176 -27.46 16.88 -6.17
CA THR A 176 -26.98 16.86 -4.77
C THR A 176 -27.46 15.62 -4.01
N GLY A 177 -28.35 14.86 -4.64
CA GLY A 177 -28.97 13.70 -4.05
C GLY A 177 -27.97 12.62 -3.62
N PRO A 178 -28.34 11.78 -2.63
CA PRO A 178 -27.52 10.69 -2.13
C PRO A 178 -27.10 9.67 -3.20
N ARG A 179 -27.86 9.57 -4.30
CA ARG A 179 -27.56 8.67 -5.43
C ARG A 179 -26.43 9.18 -6.31
N VAL A 180 -26.43 10.48 -6.61
CA VAL A 180 -25.39 11.08 -7.45
C VAL A 180 -24.07 11.11 -6.68
N THR A 181 -24.09 11.47 -5.39
CA THR A 181 -22.89 11.37 -4.54
C THR A 181 -22.32 9.95 -4.49
N MET A 182 -23.17 8.91 -4.38
CA MET A 182 -22.75 7.51 -4.46
C MET A 182 -22.13 7.14 -5.82
N VAL A 183 -22.75 7.57 -6.93
CA VAL A 183 -22.21 7.33 -8.27
C VAL A 183 -20.86 8.02 -8.44
N VAL A 184 -20.74 9.29 -8.02
CA VAL A 184 -19.47 10.04 -8.11
C VAL A 184 -18.40 9.44 -7.20
N MET A 185 -18.77 8.97 -6.01
CA MET A 185 -17.86 8.24 -5.11
C MET A 185 -17.35 6.95 -5.77
N LEU A 186 -18.25 6.13 -6.34
CA LEU A 186 -17.88 4.90 -7.03
C LEU A 186 -17.02 5.17 -8.27
N THR A 187 -17.38 6.16 -9.10
CA THR A 187 -16.61 6.51 -10.29
C THR A 187 -15.23 7.05 -9.91
N SER A 188 -15.13 7.92 -8.89
CA SER A 188 -13.85 8.42 -8.40
C SER A 188 -12.93 7.28 -7.98
N ALA A 189 -13.46 6.30 -7.24
CA ALA A 189 -12.74 5.13 -6.81
C ALA A 189 -12.34 4.21 -7.95
N CYS A 190 -13.21 4.01 -8.95
CA CYS A 190 -12.87 3.25 -10.14
C CYS A 190 -11.72 3.91 -10.90
N LEU A 191 -11.77 5.23 -11.07
CA LEU A 191 -10.78 6.01 -11.82
C LEU A 191 -9.40 5.92 -11.18
N PHE A 192 -9.25 6.28 -9.90
CA PHE A 192 -7.92 6.25 -9.27
C PHE A 192 -7.42 4.81 -9.04
N SER A 193 -8.30 3.83 -8.79
CA SER A 193 -7.89 2.43 -8.61
C SER A 193 -7.42 1.83 -9.94
N LEU A 194 -8.14 2.10 -11.03
CA LEU A 194 -7.74 1.68 -12.38
C LEU A 194 -6.43 2.36 -12.79
N GLY A 195 -6.30 3.66 -12.57
CA GLY A 195 -5.06 4.37 -12.85
C GLY A 195 -3.88 3.80 -12.03
N THR A 196 -4.10 3.48 -10.76
CA THR A 196 -3.06 2.86 -9.92
C THR A 196 -2.70 1.45 -10.42
N TYR A 197 -3.69 0.64 -10.80
CA TYR A 197 -3.47 -0.69 -11.39
C TYR A 197 -2.63 -0.60 -12.67
N LEU A 198 -3.02 0.28 -13.62
CA LEU A 198 -2.30 0.48 -14.88
C LEU A 198 -0.88 1.02 -14.66
N SER A 199 -0.68 1.86 -13.66
CA SER A 199 0.67 2.37 -13.35
C SER A 199 1.57 1.28 -12.77
N ILE A 200 1.05 0.45 -11.87
CA ILE A 200 1.82 -0.60 -11.20
C ILE A 200 2.11 -1.76 -12.16
N SER A 201 1.22 -2.05 -13.12
CA SER A 201 1.40 -3.12 -14.09
C SER A 201 2.56 -2.90 -15.07
N GLN A 202 3.03 -1.66 -15.21
CA GLN A 202 4.19 -1.31 -16.03
C GLN A 202 5.53 -1.54 -15.32
N ILE A 203 5.52 -1.80 -14.00
CA ILE A 203 6.74 -2.02 -13.23
C ILE A 203 7.32 -3.40 -13.58
N THR A 204 8.61 -3.40 -13.95
CA THR A 204 9.37 -4.61 -14.30
C THR A 204 9.33 -5.67 -13.18
N ARG A 205 8.79 -6.84 -13.50
CA ARG A 205 9.15 -8.10 -12.85
C ARG A 205 9.68 -9.07 -13.90
N SER A 206 10.50 -10.01 -13.41
CA SER A 206 11.34 -10.96 -14.13
C SER A 206 10.83 -11.41 -15.51
N THR A 207 11.74 -11.64 -16.45
CA THR A 207 11.52 -12.16 -17.81
C THR A 207 10.92 -13.57 -17.90
N TYR A 208 10.54 -14.18 -16.77
CA TYR A 208 9.96 -15.51 -16.72
C TYR A 208 8.49 -15.46 -17.15
N ILE A 209 8.18 -16.21 -18.21
CA ILE A 209 6.82 -16.38 -18.73
C ILE A 209 6.10 -17.45 -17.90
N CYS A 210 4.84 -17.21 -17.55
CA CYS A 210 3.98 -18.19 -16.87
C CYS A 210 3.87 -19.48 -17.70
N PHE A 211 4.31 -20.62 -17.15
CA PHE A 211 4.32 -21.90 -17.84
C PHE A 211 2.95 -22.60 -17.70
N ALA A 212 2.07 -22.38 -18.68
CA ALA A 212 0.69 -22.84 -18.71
C ALA A 212 0.42 -24.34 -18.40
N PRO A 213 1.33 -25.31 -18.71
CA PRO A 213 1.10 -26.71 -18.38
C PRO A 213 1.23 -27.06 -16.89
N ALA A 214 2.06 -26.33 -16.14
CA ALA A 214 2.29 -26.58 -14.71
C ALA A 214 1.53 -25.59 -13.82
N ASP A 215 1.36 -24.36 -14.29
CA ASP A 215 0.73 -23.28 -13.55
C ASP A 215 -0.43 -22.65 -14.34
N SER A 216 -1.59 -22.53 -13.69
CA SER A 216 -2.77 -21.91 -14.28
C SER A 216 -2.93 -20.46 -13.83
N GLN A 217 -2.83 -19.53 -14.78
CA GLN A 217 -3.02 -18.08 -14.53
C GLN A 217 -4.38 -17.74 -13.90
N SER A 218 -5.45 -18.43 -14.32
CA SER A 218 -6.80 -18.20 -13.80
C SER A 218 -6.90 -18.52 -12.31
N TRP A 219 -6.25 -19.61 -11.86
CA TRP A 219 -6.20 -19.98 -10.44
C TRP A 219 -5.47 -18.93 -9.63
N THR A 220 -4.27 -18.50 -10.06
CA THR A 220 -3.51 -17.46 -9.36
C THR A 220 -4.31 -16.17 -9.27
N LEU A 221 -5.01 -15.77 -10.34
CA LEU A 221 -5.88 -14.59 -10.33
C LEU A 221 -7.06 -14.75 -9.37
N THR A 222 -7.70 -15.92 -9.30
CA THR A 222 -8.77 -16.18 -8.32
C THR A 222 -8.27 -16.12 -6.88
N LEU A 223 -7.05 -16.59 -6.61
CA LEU A 223 -6.42 -16.47 -5.30
C LEU A 223 -6.15 -15.00 -4.96
N GLN A 224 -5.65 -14.20 -5.90
CA GLN A 224 -5.43 -12.76 -5.69
C GLN A 224 -6.74 -11.99 -5.45
N LEU A 225 -7.83 -12.34 -6.15
CA LEU A 225 -9.15 -11.77 -5.88
C LEU A 225 -9.70 -12.19 -4.51
N LEU A 226 -9.46 -13.45 -4.10
CA LEU A 226 -9.83 -13.93 -2.78
C LEU A 226 -9.06 -13.18 -1.68
N GLU A 227 -7.76 -12.94 -1.88
CA GLU A 227 -6.93 -12.11 -1.00
C GLU A 227 -7.46 -10.68 -0.89
N LEU A 228 -7.90 -10.07 -1.99
CA LEU A 228 -8.48 -8.73 -1.98
C LEU A 228 -9.75 -8.65 -1.13
N VAL A 229 -10.64 -9.63 -1.27
CA VAL A 229 -11.86 -9.74 -0.45
C VAL A 229 -11.50 -9.97 1.01
N LEU A 230 -10.49 -10.80 1.27
CA LEU A 230 -10.00 -11.08 2.61
C LEU A 230 -9.42 -9.83 3.27
N ASP A 231 -8.62 -9.04 2.57
CA ASP A 231 -8.07 -7.77 3.05
C ASP A 231 -9.18 -6.78 3.41
N ALA A 232 -10.23 -6.69 2.58
CA ALA A 232 -11.41 -5.88 2.90
C ALA A 232 -12.10 -6.39 4.18
N THR A 233 -12.28 -7.71 4.32
CA THR A 233 -12.91 -8.28 5.52
C THR A 233 -12.08 -8.04 6.78
N ILE A 234 -10.75 -8.15 6.69
CA ILE A 234 -9.81 -7.88 7.79
C ILE A 234 -9.93 -6.42 8.23
N VAL A 235 -9.89 -5.47 7.28
CA VAL A 235 -10.05 -4.03 7.56
C VAL A 235 -11.40 -3.74 8.23
N ILE A 236 -12.50 -4.30 7.71
CA ILE A 236 -13.85 -4.11 8.27
C ILE A 236 -13.94 -4.70 9.69
N LEU A 237 -13.42 -5.91 9.92
CA LEU A 237 -13.44 -6.55 11.24
C LEU A 237 -12.59 -5.79 12.26
N PHE A 238 -11.39 -5.35 11.87
CA PHE A 238 -10.56 -4.50 12.71
C PHE A 238 -11.29 -3.20 13.07
N TRP A 239 -11.85 -2.51 12.09
CA TRP A 239 -12.62 -1.28 12.31
C TRP A 239 -13.79 -1.52 13.26
N ARG A 240 -14.58 -2.59 13.06
CA ARG A 240 -15.70 -2.95 13.95
C ARG A 240 -15.27 -3.23 15.38
N ILE A 241 -14.16 -3.95 15.59
CA ILE A 241 -13.69 -4.31 16.93
C ILE A 241 -13.09 -3.08 17.64
N LEU A 242 -12.30 -2.28 16.93
CA LEU A 242 -11.57 -1.16 17.50
C LEU A 242 -12.41 0.10 17.68
N ALA A 243 -13.42 0.31 16.84
CA ALA A 243 -14.40 1.40 17.02
C ALA A 243 -15.12 1.28 18.37
N TRP A 244 -15.37 0.05 18.84
CA TRP A 244 -16.00 -0.23 20.13
C TRP A 244 -15.00 -0.33 21.31
N ALA A 245 -13.69 -0.27 21.05
CA ALA A 245 -12.68 -0.22 22.09
C ALA A 245 -12.55 1.21 22.64
N ARG A 246 -12.89 1.37 23.93
CA ARG A 246 -12.98 2.67 24.60
C ARG A 246 -11.64 3.40 24.79
N THR A 247 -10.53 2.67 24.91
CA THR A 247 -9.21 3.25 25.21
C THR A 247 -8.16 2.86 24.18
N VAL A 248 -7.20 3.76 23.94
CA VAL A 248 -6.00 3.52 23.11
C VAL A 248 -5.25 2.28 23.60
N ARG A 249 -5.16 2.10 24.92
CA ARG A 249 -4.57 0.91 25.56
C ARG A 249 -5.25 -0.38 25.15
N LEU A 250 -6.59 -0.40 25.12
CA LEU A 250 -7.36 -1.57 24.71
C LEU A 250 -7.19 -1.83 23.21
N ARG A 251 -7.21 -0.78 22.38
CA ARG A 251 -6.98 -0.89 20.92
C ARG A 251 -5.63 -1.53 20.61
N LEU A 252 -4.54 -1.04 21.22
CA LEU A 252 -3.21 -1.62 21.05
C LEU A 252 -3.09 -3.04 21.60
N ARG A 253 -3.79 -3.37 22.69
CA ARG A 253 -3.78 -4.72 23.25
C ARG A 253 -4.51 -5.71 22.34
N VAL A 254 -5.64 -5.31 21.75
CA VAL A 254 -6.37 -6.12 20.78
C VAL A 254 -5.48 -6.36 19.55
N LEU A 255 -4.87 -5.31 19.00
CA LEU A 255 -3.94 -5.44 17.88
C LEU A 255 -2.78 -6.38 18.19
N ALA A 256 -2.13 -6.21 19.35
CA ALA A 256 -1.07 -7.09 19.82
C ALA A 256 -1.52 -8.55 19.95
N SER A 257 -2.71 -8.78 20.51
CA SER A 257 -3.25 -10.13 20.65
C SER A 257 -3.53 -10.79 19.30
N VAL A 258 -4.01 -10.04 18.31
CA VAL A 258 -4.23 -10.57 16.96
C VAL A 258 -2.90 -10.97 16.33
N PHE A 259 -1.86 -10.14 16.39
CA PHE A 259 -0.56 -10.49 15.81
C PHE A 259 0.11 -11.69 16.50
N VAL A 260 0.12 -11.73 17.83
CA VAL A 260 0.74 -12.84 18.56
C VAL A 260 -0.02 -14.14 18.33
N ILE A 261 -1.35 -14.13 18.40
CA ILE A 261 -2.14 -15.35 18.21
C ILE A 261 -2.07 -15.82 16.74
N SER A 262 -2.15 -14.92 15.76
CA SER A 262 -1.99 -15.28 14.35
C SER A 262 -0.61 -15.89 14.07
N SER A 263 0.46 -15.31 14.63
CA SER A 263 1.82 -15.87 14.51
C SER A 263 1.92 -17.28 15.12
N LEU A 264 1.35 -17.49 16.31
CA LEU A 264 1.33 -18.79 16.97
C LEU A 264 0.55 -19.84 16.15
N VAL A 265 -0.61 -19.47 15.61
CA VAL A 265 -1.44 -20.38 14.80
C VAL A 265 -0.74 -20.71 13.48
N SER A 266 -0.20 -19.73 12.77
CA SER A 266 0.56 -19.96 11.52
C SER A 266 1.80 -20.83 11.77
N SER A 267 2.54 -20.56 12.85
CA SER A 267 3.69 -21.39 13.23
C SER A 267 3.29 -22.83 13.56
N ALA A 268 2.17 -23.04 14.27
CA ALA A 268 1.66 -24.38 14.57
C ALA A 268 1.21 -25.14 13.31
N LEU A 269 0.55 -24.47 12.36
CA LEU A 269 0.16 -25.07 11.07
C LEU A 269 1.39 -25.48 10.26
N TRP A 270 2.40 -24.61 10.20
CA TRP A 270 3.65 -24.89 9.49
C TRP A 270 4.42 -26.07 10.13
N LEU A 271 4.59 -26.06 11.45
CA LEU A 271 5.22 -27.17 12.18
C LEU A 271 4.46 -28.48 11.99
N GLY A 272 3.14 -28.45 12.05
CA GLY A 272 2.30 -29.61 11.73
C GLY A 272 2.58 -30.15 10.33
N GLY A 273 2.62 -29.26 9.33
CA GLY A 273 2.95 -29.62 7.95
C GLY A 273 4.31 -30.30 7.79
N ILE A 274 5.33 -29.84 8.52
CA ILE A 274 6.67 -30.46 8.52
C ILE A 274 6.62 -31.86 9.12
N VAL A 275 5.98 -32.02 10.28
CA VAL A 275 5.86 -33.31 10.98
C VAL A 275 5.18 -34.34 10.08
N PHE A 276 4.12 -33.94 9.37
CA PHE A 276 3.40 -34.83 8.46
C PHE A 276 4.15 -35.18 7.17
N ARG A 277 5.01 -34.28 6.65
CA ARG A 277 5.76 -34.51 5.40
C ARG A 277 7.10 -35.23 5.59
N GLY A 278 7.48 -35.49 6.83
CA GLY A 278 8.77 -36.07 7.19
C GLY A 278 9.87 -35.02 7.25
N ALA A 279 10.60 -34.99 8.36
CA ALA A 279 11.67 -34.03 8.60
C ALA A 279 12.87 -34.29 7.67
N ARG A 280 12.85 -33.74 6.45
CA ARG A 280 14.10 -33.53 5.69
C ARG A 280 14.91 -32.47 6.41
N GLN A 281 16.25 -32.58 6.40
CA GLN A 281 17.15 -31.60 7.01
C GLN A 281 16.85 -30.20 6.47
N HIS A 282 16.32 -29.34 7.33
CA HIS A 282 16.19 -27.91 7.07
C HIS A 282 17.24 -27.23 7.92
N ASP A 283 18.22 -26.60 7.29
CA ASP A 283 19.17 -25.74 7.99
C ASP A 283 18.42 -24.50 8.47
N ALA A 284 18.09 -24.47 9.77
CA ALA A 284 17.50 -23.32 10.44
C ALA A 284 18.59 -22.30 10.81
N GLY A 285 19.44 -21.95 9.85
CA GLY A 285 20.55 -21.02 10.02
C GLY A 285 20.09 -19.58 9.89
N PHE A 286 19.86 -18.88 11.01
CA PHE A 286 19.70 -17.42 10.98
C PHE A 286 21.08 -16.77 10.84
N GLY A 287 21.41 -16.27 9.66
CA GLY A 287 22.58 -15.41 9.49
C GLY A 287 22.42 -14.13 10.31
N SER A 288 23.38 -13.82 11.20
CA SER A 288 23.33 -12.66 12.11
C SER A 288 23.08 -11.30 11.43
N LEU A 289 23.41 -11.16 10.14
CA LEU A 289 23.16 -9.93 9.37
C LEU A 289 21.67 -9.68 9.11
N HIS A 290 20.85 -10.73 9.04
CA HIS A 290 19.41 -10.66 8.73
C HIS A 290 18.53 -10.39 9.97
N GLY A 291 19.07 -10.61 11.18
CA GLY A 291 18.32 -10.41 12.44
C GLY A 291 17.90 -8.97 12.68
N PHE A 292 18.73 -8.01 12.27
CA PHE A 292 18.43 -6.57 12.41
C PHE A 292 17.32 -6.13 11.46
N ASP A 293 17.32 -6.62 10.22
CA ASP A 293 16.29 -6.32 9.23
C ASP A 293 14.90 -6.76 9.72
N PHE A 294 14.78 -7.96 10.32
CA PHE A 294 13.53 -8.41 10.92
C PHE A 294 13.01 -7.48 12.02
N LEU A 295 13.91 -6.92 12.85
CA LEU A 295 13.51 -5.99 13.91
C LEU A 295 13.00 -4.68 13.31
N VAL A 296 13.70 -4.13 12.32
CA VAL A 296 13.30 -2.90 11.62
C VAL A 296 11.95 -3.09 10.93
N ASP A 297 11.76 -4.20 10.22
CA ASP A 297 10.49 -4.53 9.55
C ASP A 297 9.34 -4.71 10.55
N SER A 298 9.60 -5.34 11.70
CA SER A 298 8.61 -5.51 12.77
C SER A 298 8.18 -4.19 13.38
N VAL A 299 9.12 -3.26 13.59
CA VAL A 299 8.84 -1.90 14.08
C VAL A 299 8.03 -1.14 13.03
N ALA A 300 8.44 -1.18 11.76
CA ALA A 300 7.73 -0.52 10.67
C ALA A 300 6.30 -1.07 10.51
N LEU A 301 6.10 -2.38 10.59
CA LEU A 301 4.79 -3.02 10.56
C LEU A 301 3.91 -2.62 11.75
N ALA A 302 4.48 -2.58 12.97
CA ALA A 302 3.75 -2.15 14.16
C ALA A 302 3.32 -0.68 14.08
N ILE A 303 4.18 0.20 13.59
CA ILE A 303 3.87 1.62 13.39
C ILE A 303 2.82 1.79 12.29
N PHE A 304 2.99 1.12 11.14
CA PHE A 304 2.03 1.15 10.04
C PHE A 304 0.64 0.71 10.49
N THR A 305 0.53 -0.47 11.09
CA THR A 305 -0.76 -1.05 11.48
C THR A 305 -1.42 -0.27 12.61
N SER A 306 -0.67 0.17 13.63
CA SER A 306 -1.25 1.00 14.68
C SER A 306 -1.74 2.35 14.15
N SER A 307 -0.91 3.06 13.37
CA SER A 307 -1.29 4.37 12.80
C SER A 307 -2.46 4.29 11.83
N ALA A 308 -2.47 3.29 10.94
CA ALA A 308 -3.58 3.02 10.03
C ALA A 308 -4.88 2.75 10.79
N LEU A 309 -4.86 1.88 11.80
CA LEU A 309 -6.05 1.52 12.57
C LEU A 309 -6.59 2.69 13.40
N PHE A 310 -5.72 3.53 13.96
CA PHE A 310 -6.17 4.76 14.62
C PHE A 310 -6.80 5.72 13.62
N TRP A 311 -6.22 5.88 12.44
CA TRP A 311 -6.77 6.73 11.39
C TRP A 311 -8.13 6.23 10.90
N ILE A 312 -8.30 4.92 10.71
CA ILE A 312 -9.58 4.27 10.37
C ILE A 312 -10.63 4.50 11.47
N CYS A 313 -10.25 4.44 12.75
CA CYS A 313 -11.17 4.65 13.86
C CYS A 313 -11.65 6.10 13.99
N GLU A 314 -10.83 7.07 13.60
CA GLU A 314 -11.17 8.50 13.67
C GLU A 314 -11.92 8.99 12.43
N THR A 315 -11.67 8.40 11.26
CA THR A 315 -12.28 8.80 9.99
C THR A 315 -13.25 7.74 9.46
N SER A 316 -12.82 6.92 8.52
CA SER A 316 -13.55 5.76 8.00
C SER A 316 -12.53 4.73 7.48
N PRO A 317 -12.92 3.47 7.20
CA PRO A 317 -12.00 2.52 6.59
C PRO A 317 -11.61 2.88 5.14
N ILE A 318 -12.41 3.69 4.44
CA ILE A 318 -12.19 4.02 3.03
C ILE A 318 -11.10 5.09 2.89
N THR A 319 -11.11 6.13 3.73
CA THR A 319 -10.19 7.27 3.63
C THR A 319 -8.70 6.90 3.68
N PRO A 320 -8.19 6.09 4.63
CA PRO A 320 -6.76 5.75 4.65
C PRO A 320 -6.38 4.84 3.49
N VAL A 321 -7.26 3.93 3.08
CA VAL A 321 -6.98 3.01 1.97
C VAL A 321 -6.92 3.78 0.67
N SER A 322 -7.88 4.67 0.40
CA SER A 322 -7.87 5.51 -0.80
C SER A 322 -6.68 6.45 -0.83
N VAL A 323 -6.29 7.01 0.32
CA VAL A 323 -5.11 7.85 0.42
C VAL A 323 -3.84 7.11 0.06
N ILE A 324 -3.63 5.92 0.65
CA ILE A 324 -2.46 5.10 0.32
C ILE A 324 -2.48 4.72 -1.16
N THR A 325 -3.63 4.29 -1.70
CA THR A 325 -3.76 3.89 -3.11
C THR A 325 -3.37 5.04 -4.06
N PHE A 326 -3.90 6.25 -3.88
CA PHE A 326 -3.55 7.34 -4.81
C PHE A 326 -2.10 7.80 -4.63
N PHE A 327 -1.53 7.78 -3.42
CA PHE A 327 -0.10 8.15 -3.24
C PHE A 327 0.82 7.14 -3.92
N VAL A 328 0.54 5.84 -3.76
CA VAL A 328 1.28 4.77 -4.42
C VAL A 328 1.13 4.87 -5.94
N GLY A 329 -0.10 5.07 -6.43
CA GLY A 329 -0.37 5.27 -7.85
C GLY A 329 0.33 6.48 -8.44
N THR A 330 0.31 7.61 -7.73
CA THR A 330 0.99 8.86 -8.14
C THR A 330 2.50 8.67 -8.19
N TRP A 331 3.08 8.07 -7.13
CA TRP A 331 4.50 7.77 -7.08
C TRP A 331 4.94 6.85 -8.23
N SER A 332 4.18 5.77 -8.46
CA SER A 332 4.42 4.83 -9.56
C SER A 332 4.30 5.52 -10.92
N SER A 333 3.28 6.36 -11.10
CA SER A 333 3.05 7.04 -12.39
C SER A 333 4.14 8.05 -12.70
N ILE A 334 4.60 8.80 -11.70
CA ILE A 334 5.75 9.70 -11.84
C ILE A 334 6.99 8.92 -12.27
N LEU A 335 7.27 7.77 -11.66
CA LEU A 335 8.40 6.93 -12.05
C LEU A 335 8.28 6.44 -13.49
N ASN A 336 7.09 6.04 -13.94
CA ASN A 336 6.87 5.59 -15.32
C ASN A 336 7.09 6.75 -16.32
N VAL A 337 6.60 7.95 -16.02
CA VAL A 337 6.82 9.15 -16.86
C VAL A 337 8.30 9.55 -16.90
N LEU A 338 9.00 9.48 -15.77
CA LEU A 338 10.45 9.76 -15.72
C LEU A 338 11.25 8.74 -16.54
N ARG A 339 10.81 7.48 -16.56
CA ARG A 339 11.38 6.36 -17.33
C ARG A 339 10.83 6.23 -18.74
N LEU A 340 9.97 7.14 -19.18
CA LEU A 340 9.54 7.24 -20.57
C LEU A 340 10.79 7.39 -21.44
N GLY A 341 10.99 6.49 -22.40
CA GLY A 341 12.24 6.37 -23.15
C GLY A 341 12.88 5.00 -23.04
N ASP A 342 12.64 4.32 -21.92
CA ASP A 342 13.14 2.97 -21.70
C ASP A 342 12.39 1.96 -22.58
N TRP A 343 13.03 0.83 -22.88
CA TRP A 343 12.48 -0.27 -23.67
C TRP A 343 11.17 -0.88 -23.14
N MET A 344 10.75 -0.53 -21.92
CA MET A 344 9.47 -0.95 -21.32
C MET A 344 8.37 0.12 -21.43
N HIS A 345 8.72 1.38 -21.65
CA HIS A 345 7.81 2.53 -21.61
C HIS A 345 7.87 3.26 -22.94
N LEU A 346 7.48 2.56 -24.01
CA LEU A 346 7.51 3.10 -25.37
C LEU A 346 6.31 3.98 -25.69
N SER A 347 5.15 3.73 -25.08
CA SER A 347 3.94 4.47 -25.42
C SER A 347 3.62 5.57 -24.42
N ILE A 348 3.46 6.78 -24.96
CA ILE A 348 3.09 7.97 -24.19
C ILE A 348 1.70 7.78 -23.57
N ALA A 349 0.77 7.18 -24.31
CA ALA A 349 -0.61 6.96 -23.85
C ALA A 349 -0.67 6.03 -22.63
N GLU A 350 0.16 4.98 -22.58
CA GLU A 350 0.20 4.08 -21.42
C GLU A 350 0.85 4.75 -20.20
N CYS A 351 1.82 5.64 -20.37
CA CYS A 351 2.43 6.35 -19.22
C CYS A 351 1.56 7.51 -18.73
N LEU A 352 0.83 8.18 -19.63
CA LEU A 352 0.05 9.37 -19.34
C LEU A 352 -1.37 9.06 -18.86
N SER A 353 -2.03 8.03 -19.41
CA SER A 353 -3.41 7.70 -19.00
C SER A 353 -3.55 7.40 -17.49
N PRO A 354 -2.62 6.68 -16.82
CA PRO A 354 -2.71 6.42 -15.38
C PRO A 354 -2.69 7.70 -14.55
N ILE A 355 -1.81 8.65 -14.88
CA ILE A 355 -1.68 9.89 -14.09
C ILE A 355 -2.91 10.79 -14.21
N TRP A 356 -3.55 10.82 -15.39
CA TRP A 356 -4.82 11.51 -15.60
C TRP A 356 -5.96 10.87 -14.79
N LEU A 357 -6.08 9.55 -14.86
CA LEU A 357 -7.10 8.80 -14.12
C LEU A 357 -6.95 8.98 -12.61
N ILE A 358 -5.71 8.93 -12.09
CA ILE A 358 -5.41 9.15 -10.67
C ILE A 358 -5.71 10.59 -10.26
N ALA A 359 -5.24 11.59 -11.02
CA ALA A 359 -5.45 12.99 -10.68
C ALA A 359 -6.95 13.35 -10.65
N PHE A 360 -7.68 13.01 -11.72
CA PHE A 360 -9.11 13.28 -11.81
C PHE A 360 -9.92 12.50 -10.75
N GLY A 361 -9.62 11.21 -10.58
CA GLY A 361 -10.26 10.38 -9.56
C GLY A 361 -10.01 10.89 -8.13
N THR A 362 -8.78 11.33 -7.84
CA THR A 362 -8.42 11.85 -6.51
C THR A 362 -9.10 13.18 -6.21
N VAL A 363 -9.16 14.10 -7.19
CA VAL A 363 -9.90 15.35 -7.05
C VAL A 363 -11.36 15.06 -6.75
N LEU A 364 -12.04 14.23 -7.57
CA LEU A 364 -13.44 13.86 -7.32
C LEU A 364 -13.65 13.22 -5.94
N PHE A 365 -12.73 12.34 -5.52
CA PHE A 365 -12.79 11.69 -4.21
C PHE A 365 -12.69 12.69 -3.05
N LEU A 366 -11.77 13.65 -3.11
CA LEU A 366 -11.58 14.65 -2.04
C LEU A 366 -12.79 15.58 -1.88
N TYR A 367 -13.46 15.92 -2.98
CA TYR A 367 -14.66 16.76 -2.95
C TYR A 367 -15.90 15.97 -2.51
N THR A 368 -16.05 14.71 -2.92
CA THR A 368 -17.21 13.88 -2.52
C THR A 368 -17.16 13.44 -1.06
N HIS A 369 -15.97 13.11 -0.55
CA HIS A 369 -15.80 12.70 0.85
C HIS A 369 -15.53 13.88 1.82
N ASP A 370 -15.63 15.12 1.32
CA ASP A 370 -15.30 16.36 2.03
C ASP A 370 -14.01 16.29 2.87
N VAL A 371 -12.97 15.69 2.29
CA VAL A 371 -11.68 15.54 2.97
C VAL A 371 -10.94 16.87 2.89
N ARG A 372 -10.96 17.64 3.99
CA ARG A 372 -10.38 18.99 4.04
C ARG A 372 -8.85 19.03 3.97
N SER A 373 -8.16 18.03 4.54
CA SER A 373 -6.70 17.89 4.37
C SER A 373 -6.21 16.47 4.56
N VAL A 374 -5.08 16.15 3.93
CA VAL A 374 -4.39 14.87 4.00
C VAL A 374 -2.90 15.11 4.26
N ALA A 375 -2.33 14.46 5.28
CA ALA A 375 -0.94 14.64 5.70
C ALA A 375 -0.50 16.12 5.82
N PHE A 376 -1.30 16.95 6.49
CA PHE A 376 -1.11 18.42 6.66
C PHE A 376 -1.28 19.27 5.38
N CYS A 377 -1.55 18.63 4.25
CA CYS A 377 -1.77 19.27 2.97
C CYS A 377 -3.26 19.59 2.80
N GLU A 378 -3.63 20.88 2.76
CA GLU A 378 -5.02 21.28 2.54
C GLU A 378 -5.50 20.88 1.15
N ARG A 379 -6.80 20.57 1.01
CA ARG A 379 -7.45 20.20 -0.24
C ARG A 379 -7.03 21.09 -1.44
N PRO A 380 -7.11 22.43 -1.39
CA PRO A 380 -6.75 23.28 -2.54
C PRO A 380 -5.26 23.19 -2.92
N PHE A 381 -4.37 22.99 -1.94
CA PHE A 381 -2.95 22.84 -2.23
C PHE A 381 -2.65 21.46 -2.83
N LEU A 382 -3.30 20.41 -2.32
CA LEU A 382 -3.15 19.06 -2.87
C LEU A 382 -3.67 18.97 -4.30
N THR A 383 -4.83 19.57 -4.59
CA THR A 383 -5.38 19.62 -5.95
C THR A 383 -4.47 20.43 -6.87
N PHE A 384 -3.95 21.58 -6.42
CA PHE A 384 -2.97 22.35 -7.17
C PHE A 384 -1.70 21.53 -7.49
N LEU A 385 -1.16 20.82 -6.50
CA LEU A 385 0.02 19.96 -6.68
C LEU A 385 -0.23 18.84 -7.68
N LEU A 386 -1.39 18.17 -7.62
CA LEU A 386 -1.77 17.13 -8.58
C LEU A 386 -1.90 17.69 -10.00
N MET A 387 -2.48 18.87 -10.17
CA MET A 387 -2.57 19.55 -11.47
C MET A 387 -1.19 19.97 -11.98
N LEU A 388 -0.31 20.48 -11.11
CA LEU A 388 1.07 20.80 -11.47
C LEU A 388 1.83 19.56 -11.94
N ILE A 389 1.72 18.44 -11.21
CA ILE A 389 2.32 17.16 -11.59
C ILE A 389 1.79 16.71 -12.95
N LEU A 390 0.48 16.81 -13.18
CA LEU A 390 -0.14 16.45 -14.44
C LEU A 390 0.37 17.32 -15.59
N CYS A 391 0.46 18.64 -15.41
CA CYS A 391 1.01 19.57 -16.41
C CYS A 391 2.50 19.30 -16.70
N VAL A 392 3.31 19.07 -15.66
CA VAL A 392 4.74 18.75 -15.85
C VAL A 392 4.89 17.41 -16.57
N ALA A 393 4.13 16.39 -16.17
CA ALA A 393 4.17 15.07 -16.78
C ALA A 393 3.75 15.11 -18.26
N THR A 394 2.71 15.88 -18.62
CA THR A 394 2.30 16.06 -20.01
C THR A 394 3.40 16.76 -20.81
N ILE A 395 3.95 17.88 -20.32
CA ILE A 395 5.02 18.61 -21.00
C ILE A 395 6.24 17.71 -21.23
N VAL A 396 6.73 17.03 -20.19
CA VAL A 396 7.89 16.12 -20.31
C VAL A 396 7.62 14.99 -21.30
N SER A 397 6.42 14.42 -21.30
CA SER A 397 6.07 13.34 -22.22
C SER A 397 6.03 13.80 -23.68
N PHE A 398 5.55 15.02 -23.94
CA PHE A 398 5.57 15.60 -25.28
C PHE A 398 6.98 15.98 -25.74
N LEU A 399 7.83 16.51 -24.86
CA LEU A 399 9.22 16.82 -25.19
C LEU A 399 10.00 15.55 -25.58
N LYS A 400 9.80 14.44 -24.86
CA LYS A 400 10.45 13.16 -25.14
C LYS A 400 9.91 12.46 -26.40
N ARG A 401 8.73 12.84 -26.90
CA ARG A 401 8.14 12.26 -28.11
C ARG A 401 9.00 12.49 -29.35
N ASP A 402 9.60 13.68 -29.45
CA ASP A 402 10.44 14.05 -30.59
C ASP A 402 11.73 13.21 -30.61
N GLU A 403 12.30 12.93 -29.43
CA GLU A 403 13.50 12.09 -29.29
C GLU A 403 13.23 10.61 -29.66
N MET A 404 12.01 10.12 -29.43
CA MET A 404 11.60 8.74 -29.73
C MET A 404 11.21 8.49 -31.19
N SER A 405 10.90 9.53 -31.97
CA SER A 405 10.36 9.38 -33.33
C SER A 405 11.43 9.06 -34.39
N GLY A 406 12.72 9.07 -34.01
CA GLY A 406 13.77 8.45 -34.81
C GLY A 406 13.70 6.92 -34.70
N GLU A 407 14.15 6.18 -35.72
CA GLU A 407 14.18 4.70 -35.77
C GLU A 407 15.10 4.06 -34.69
N ARG A 408 14.87 4.36 -33.42
CA ARG A 408 15.65 3.87 -32.29
C ARG A 408 15.06 2.55 -31.82
N HIS A 409 15.56 1.46 -32.40
CA HIS A 409 15.16 0.12 -31.97
C HIS A 409 15.76 -0.18 -30.58
N PRO A 410 14.98 -0.64 -29.58
CA PRO A 410 15.47 -0.87 -28.22
C PRO A 410 16.62 -1.88 -28.14
N ILE A 411 16.67 -2.84 -29.08
CA ILE A 411 17.80 -3.76 -29.21
C ILE A 411 19.10 -3.03 -29.52
N ASN A 412 19.07 -1.94 -30.30
CA ASN A 412 20.28 -1.18 -30.62
C ASN A 412 20.83 -0.48 -29.39
N ASP A 413 19.97 0.04 -28.51
CA ASP A 413 20.38 0.64 -27.24
C ASP A 413 20.98 -0.41 -26.29
N LEU A 414 20.34 -1.57 -26.17
CA LEU A 414 20.87 -2.67 -25.36
C LEU A 414 22.21 -3.16 -25.90
N MET A 415 22.34 -3.31 -27.22
CA MET A 415 23.59 -3.69 -27.88
C MET A 415 24.68 -2.63 -27.67
N TYR A 416 24.34 -1.36 -27.84
CA TYR A 416 25.26 -0.24 -27.62
C TYR A 416 25.73 -0.18 -26.16
N GLN A 417 24.82 -0.33 -25.20
CA GLN A 417 25.16 -0.33 -23.78
C GLN A 417 26.03 -1.54 -23.43
N ALA A 418 25.69 -2.74 -23.90
CA ALA A 418 26.49 -3.94 -23.70
C ALA A 418 27.89 -3.81 -24.31
N GLN A 419 28.00 -3.27 -25.53
CA GLN A 419 29.29 -2.98 -26.17
C GLN A 419 30.10 -1.95 -25.38
N THR A 420 29.45 -0.90 -24.87
CA THR A 420 30.11 0.15 -24.09
C THR A 420 30.63 -0.40 -22.76
N GLU A 421 29.83 -1.20 -22.06
CA GLU A 421 30.26 -1.85 -20.81
C GLU A 421 31.37 -2.87 -21.07
N HIS A 422 31.25 -3.66 -22.12
CA HIS A 422 32.30 -4.59 -22.54
C HIS A 422 33.61 -3.85 -22.87
N HIS A 423 33.55 -2.73 -23.60
CA HIS A 423 34.73 -1.94 -23.93
C HIS A 423 35.36 -1.29 -22.69
N ARG A 424 34.55 -0.76 -21.77
CA ARG A 424 35.05 -0.25 -20.48
C ARG A 424 35.70 -1.35 -19.64
N TRP A 425 35.11 -2.54 -19.65
CA TRP A 425 35.68 -3.70 -18.99
C TRP A 425 37.01 -4.10 -19.63
N LEU A 426 37.08 -4.19 -20.97
CA LEU A 426 38.31 -4.47 -21.72
C LEU A 426 39.41 -3.45 -21.42
N LEU A 427 39.09 -2.15 -21.39
CA LEU A 427 40.05 -1.10 -21.05
C LEU A 427 40.59 -1.26 -19.62
N LYS A 428 39.72 -1.61 -18.66
CA LYS A 428 40.14 -1.89 -17.28
C LYS A 428 40.98 -3.16 -17.19
N ALA A 429 40.57 -4.24 -17.84
CA ALA A 429 41.28 -5.50 -17.86
C ALA A 429 42.65 -5.39 -18.56
N GLY A 430 42.73 -4.58 -19.62
CA GLY A 430 43.96 -4.32 -20.38
C GLY A 430 45.00 -3.46 -19.66
N THR A 431 44.68 -2.85 -18.51
CA THR A 431 45.67 -2.12 -17.69
C THR A 431 46.70 -3.04 -17.03
N SER A 432 46.33 -4.30 -16.78
CA SER A 432 47.26 -5.32 -16.30
C SER A 432 47.87 -6.06 -17.48
N GLN A 433 49.18 -5.95 -17.66
CA GLN A 433 49.95 -6.68 -18.69
C GLN A 433 50.48 -8.05 -18.20
N SER A 434 50.25 -8.40 -16.94
CA SER A 434 50.62 -9.71 -16.41
C SER A 434 49.62 -10.18 -15.37
N LEU A 435 49.41 -11.51 -15.31
CA LEU A 435 48.55 -12.17 -14.34
C LEU A 435 48.75 -11.71 -12.88
N PRO A 436 50.00 -11.60 -12.35
CA PRO A 436 50.19 -11.14 -10.97
C PRO A 436 49.78 -9.67 -10.75
N VAL A 437 49.89 -8.81 -11.76
CA VAL A 437 49.42 -7.42 -11.69
C VAL A 437 47.89 -7.36 -11.72
N ALA A 438 47.25 -8.21 -12.53
CA ALA A 438 45.79 -8.32 -12.61
C ALA A 438 45.17 -8.77 -11.28
N VAL A 439 45.78 -9.76 -10.62
CA VAL A 439 45.37 -10.24 -9.29
C VAL A 439 45.44 -9.11 -8.26
N LYS A 440 46.53 -8.34 -8.27
CA LYS A 440 46.70 -7.22 -7.34
C LYS A 440 45.67 -6.10 -7.56
N VAL A 441 45.39 -5.74 -8.81
CA VAL A 441 44.36 -4.74 -9.16
C VAL A 441 42.96 -5.24 -8.77
N TYR A 442 42.69 -6.54 -8.91
CA TYR A 442 41.43 -7.14 -8.46
C TYR A 442 41.26 -7.02 -6.95
N GLU A 443 42.29 -7.36 -6.18
CA GLU A 443 42.29 -7.24 -4.72
C GLU A 443 42.12 -5.79 -4.28
N GLU A 444 42.82 -4.84 -4.91
CA GLU A 444 42.69 -3.41 -4.58
C GLU A 444 41.29 -2.85 -4.88
N SER A 445 40.66 -3.30 -5.97
CA SER A 445 39.32 -2.85 -6.37
C SER A 445 38.17 -3.51 -5.60
N HIS A 446 38.38 -4.70 -5.04
CA HIS A 446 37.36 -5.48 -4.31
C HIS A 446 37.68 -5.61 -2.81
N ALA A 447 38.35 -4.61 -2.23
CA ALA A 447 38.63 -4.51 -0.80
C ALA A 447 39.38 -5.72 -0.22
N GLY A 448 40.39 -6.21 -0.93
CA GLY A 448 41.26 -7.31 -0.53
C GLY A 448 40.65 -8.71 -0.76
N ARG A 449 39.54 -8.82 -1.51
CA ARG A 449 39.01 -10.14 -1.87
C ARG A 449 39.93 -10.85 -2.87
N MET A 450 40.29 -12.09 -2.54
CA MET A 450 40.98 -12.97 -3.46
C MET A 450 40.15 -13.16 -4.74
N PRO A 451 40.81 -13.25 -5.90
CA PRO A 451 40.13 -13.51 -7.16
C PRO A 451 39.43 -14.88 -7.13
N PRO A 452 38.33 -15.03 -7.90
CA PRO A 452 37.62 -16.30 -7.99
C PRO A 452 38.51 -17.43 -8.54
N PRO A 453 38.21 -18.70 -8.23
CA PRO A 453 38.94 -19.83 -8.79
C PRO A 453 38.93 -19.78 -10.33
N ASN A 454 40.03 -20.21 -10.94
CA ASN A 454 40.29 -20.15 -12.39
C ASN A 454 40.42 -18.73 -12.99
N PHE A 455 40.72 -17.70 -12.20
CA PHE A 455 40.95 -16.34 -12.69
C PHE A 455 41.99 -16.27 -13.84
N SER A 456 42.99 -17.14 -13.84
CA SER A 456 43.99 -17.27 -14.91
C SER A 456 43.39 -17.68 -16.26
N GLU A 457 42.35 -18.51 -16.28
CA GLU A 457 41.66 -18.95 -17.49
C GLU A 457 40.83 -17.82 -18.11
N TRP A 458 40.28 -16.93 -17.27
CA TRP A 458 39.53 -15.75 -17.69
C TRP A 458 40.44 -14.61 -18.20
N TYR A 459 41.70 -14.60 -17.76
CA TYR A 459 42.70 -13.60 -18.14
C TYR A 459 43.43 -13.94 -19.46
N GLN A 460 43.61 -15.23 -19.76
CA GLN A 460 44.28 -15.68 -20.99
C GLN A 460 43.66 -15.28 -22.35
N PRO A 461 42.35 -15.01 -22.50
CA PRO A 461 41.78 -14.64 -23.80
C PRO A 461 42.17 -13.24 -24.30
N THR A 462 42.66 -12.35 -23.44
CA THR A 462 42.93 -10.95 -23.82
C THR A 462 44.30 -10.70 -24.43
N GLU A 463 45.17 -11.72 -24.49
CA GLU A 463 46.57 -11.59 -24.95
C GLU A 463 46.74 -11.90 -26.46
N LYS A 464 45.68 -12.32 -27.17
CA LYS A 464 45.76 -12.81 -28.56
C LYS A 464 44.76 -12.19 -29.56
N SER A 465 44.22 -11.01 -29.30
CA SER A 465 43.44 -10.25 -30.31
C SER A 465 44.16 -8.99 -30.76
#